data_AF-A0A349UK34-F1
#
_entry.id   AF-A0A349UK34-F1
#
_cell.length_a   1.000
_cell.length_b   1.000
_cell.length_c   1.000
_cell.angle_alpha   90.00
_cell.angle_beta   90.00
_cell.angle_gamma   90.00
#
_symmetry.space_group_name_H-M   'P 1'
#
loop_
_entity.id
_entity.type
_entity.pdbx_description
1 polymer ?
#
loop_
_entity_poly.entity_id
_entity_poly.type
_entity_poly.pdbx_seq_one_letter_code
_entity_poly.pdbx_strand_id
1 'polypeptide(L)'
;LCCSPVPLGSGTIRCDHGLMPVPAPATAELLVGLPTYAGPFQSEATTPTGAAFLAALCDEFGPMPAMRVSAVGCGAGTRDGGPLPNL
;
A
#
# COMPACT_ATOMS: atom_id res chain seq x y z
N LEU A 1 13.70 -7.68 -4.68
CA LEU A 1 12.80 -8.29 -3.68
C LEU A 1 11.50 -8.76 -4.34
N CYS A 2 10.65 -9.56 -3.69
CA CYS A 2 9.34 -9.94 -4.21
C CYS A 2 8.19 -9.40 -3.34
N CYS A 3 7.06 -9.07 -3.95
CA CYS A 3 5.85 -8.60 -3.27
C CYS A 3 4.58 -9.22 -3.88
N SER A 4 3.46 -9.24 -3.17
CA SER A 4 2.15 -9.51 -3.79
C SER A 4 1.71 -8.35 -4.68
N PRO A 5 0.62 -8.49 -5.47
CA PRO A 5 -0.07 -7.33 -6.02
C PRO A 5 -0.36 -6.28 -4.93
N VAL A 6 -0.36 -5.00 -5.31
CA VAL A 6 -0.41 -3.87 -4.36
C VAL A 6 -1.86 -3.48 -4.05
N PRO A 7 -2.30 -3.49 -2.79
CA PRO A 7 -3.63 -3.02 -2.40
C PRO A 7 -3.70 -1.48 -2.45
N LEU A 8 -4.67 -0.93 -3.17
CA LEU A 8 -4.85 0.53 -3.30
C LEU A 8 -5.84 1.09 -2.28
N GLY A 9 -6.94 0.38 -2.06
CA GLY A 9 -8.13 0.90 -1.40
C GLY A 9 -9.07 1.65 -2.34
N SER A 10 -9.97 2.46 -1.77
CA SER A 10 -11.02 3.17 -2.51
C SER A 10 -11.50 4.42 -1.75
N GLY A 11 -12.22 5.30 -2.46
CA GLY A 11 -12.85 6.49 -1.90
C GLY A 11 -12.00 7.75 -2.04
N THR A 12 -12.02 8.59 -1.00
CA THR A 12 -11.34 9.88 -0.96
C THR A 12 -10.69 10.06 0.40
N ILE A 13 -9.46 10.55 0.44
CA ILE A 13 -8.73 10.85 1.67
C ILE A 13 -8.51 12.36 1.81
N ARG A 14 -8.38 12.82 3.05
CA ARG A 14 -7.96 14.20 3.37
C ARG A 14 -6.49 14.19 3.73
N CYS A 15 -5.71 15.03 3.05
CA CYS A 15 -4.29 15.23 3.30
C CYS A 15 -3.97 16.73 3.30
N ASP A 16 -2.71 17.11 3.51
CA ASP A 16 -2.26 18.51 3.53
C ASP A 16 -2.52 19.25 2.20
N HIS A 17 -2.70 18.49 1.11
CA HIS A 17 -3.01 19.01 -0.22
C HIS A 17 -4.52 19.03 -0.51
N GLY A 18 -5.37 18.78 0.49
CA GLY A 18 -6.82 18.76 0.38
C GLY A 18 -7.40 17.35 0.23
N LEU A 19 -8.59 17.27 -0.36
CA LEU A 19 -9.27 16.01 -0.66
C LEU A 19 -8.69 15.39 -1.93
N MET A 20 -8.24 14.14 -1.84
CA MET A 20 -7.63 13.39 -2.94
C MET A 20 -8.36 12.07 -3.18
N PRO A 21 -8.49 11.60 -4.43
CA PRO A 21 -8.99 10.26 -4.70
C PRO A 21 -8.05 9.21 -4.08
N VAL A 22 -8.55 7.99 -3.91
CA VAL A 22 -7.72 6.83 -3.59
C VAL A 22 -7.58 5.95 -4.85
N PRO A 23 -6.35 5.64 -5.29
CA PRO A 23 -5.07 6.10 -4.73
C PRO A 23 -4.82 7.60 -4.98
N ALA A 24 -4.02 8.25 -4.12
CA ALA A 24 -3.63 9.63 -4.33
C ALA A 24 -2.78 9.77 -5.61
N PRO A 25 -2.72 10.94 -6.27
CA PRO A 25 -2.01 11.10 -7.55
C PRO A 25 -0.55 10.64 -7.53
N ALA A 26 0.20 10.98 -6.47
CA ALA A 26 1.59 10.52 -6.31
C ALA A 26 1.70 9.00 -6.18
N THR A 27 0.79 8.38 -5.41
CA THR A 27 0.71 6.91 -5.28
C THR A 27 0.39 6.27 -6.63
N ALA A 28 -0.54 6.84 -7.40
CA ALA A 28 -0.94 6.32 -8.71
C ALA A 28 0.22 6.33 -9.71
N GLU A 29 0.96 7.45 -9.79
CA GLU A 29 2.14 7.59 -10.66
C GLU A 29 3.24 6.58 -10.31
N LEU A 30 3.51 6.36 -9.02
CA LEU A 30 4.53 5.39 -8.57
C LEU A 30 4.19 3.94 -8.92
N LEU A 31 2.90 3.62 -9.09
CA LEU A 31 2.43 2.26 -9.33
C LEU A 31 2.14 1.96 -10.81
N VAL A 32 2.46 2.87 -11.73
CA VAL A 32 2.28 2.66 -13.17
C VAL A 32 3.02 1.41 -13.62
N GLY A 33 2.28 0.47 -14.24
CA GLY A 33 2.83 -0.80 -14.75
C GLY A 33 2.97 -1.90 -13.69
N LEU A 34 2.67 -1.63 -12.41
CA LEU A 34 2.69 -2.62 -11.34
C LEU A 34 1.31 -3.29 -11.18
N PRO A 35 1.25 -4.57 -10.77
CA PRO A 35 -0.03 -5.22 -10.50
C PRO A 35 -0.66 -4.67 -9.23
N THR A 36 -1.90 -4.20 -9.34
CA THR A 36 -2.64 -3.55 -8.24
C THR A 36 -4.05 -4.10 -8.11
N TYR A 37 -4.67 -3.91 -6.94
CA TYR A 37 -6.08 -4.24 -6.70
C TYR A 37 -6.68 -3.31 -5.65
N ALA A 38 -7.99 -3.08 -5.68
CA ALA A 38 -8.65 -2.18 -4.72
C ALA A 38 -8.67 -2.76 -3.29
N GLY A 39 -9.09 -4.02 -3.13
CA GLY A 39 -9.28 -4.63 -1.81
C GLY A 39 -10.45 -4.02 -1.02
N PRO A 40 -10.67 -4.42 0.24
CA PRO A 40 -11.83 -4.01 1.04
C PRO A 40 -11.67 -2.64 1.75
N PHE A 41 -10.63 -1.86 1.43
CA PHE A 41 -10.26 -0.68 2.20
C PHE A 41 -10.99 0.58 1.71
N GLN A 42 -11.71 1.27 2.61
CA GLN A 42 -12.30 2.60 2.35
C GLN A 42 -11.34 3.74 2.73
N SER A 43 -10.09 3.60 2.33
CA SER A 43 -9.00 4.53 2.59
C SER A 43 -7.81 4.15 1.72
N GLU A 44 -6.79 5.00 1.64
CA GLU A 44 -5.53 4.62 1.00
C GLU A 44 -4.84 3.52 1.80
N ALA A 45 -4.76 2.31 1.21
CA ALA A 45 -4.13 1.16 1.82
C ALA A 45 -2.61 1.18 1.64
N THR A 46 -2.15 1.51 0.43
CA THR A 46 -0.75 1.77 0.14
C THR A 46 -0.55 3.27 0.00
N THR A 47 0.18 3.87 0.95
CA THR A 47 0.52 5.31 0.92
C THR A 47 1.66 5.59 -0.07
N PRO A 48 1.92 6.87 -0.46
CA PRO A 48 3.01 7.20 -1.38
C PRO A 48 4.37 6.64 -0.94
N THR A 49 4.67 6.66 0.36
CA THR A 49 5.92 6.11 0.91
C THR A 49 6.02 4.59 0.68
N GLY A 50 4.93 3.86 0.92
CA GLY A 50 4.88 2.42 0.67
C GLY A 50 5.02 2.10 -0.81
N ALA A 51 4.31 2.82 -1.67
CA ALA A 51 4.40 2.67 -3.13
C ALA A 51 5.82 2.93 -3.63
N ALA A 52 6.50 3.95 -3.12
CA ALA A 52 7.88 4.27 -3.48
C ALA A 52 8.83 3.14 -3.09
N PHE A 53 8.70 2.55 -1.89
CA PHE A 53 9.52 1.40 -1.51
C PHE A 53 9.27 0.19 -2.41
N LEU A 54 8.01 -0.15 -2.69
CA LEU A 54 7.68 -1.29 -3.54
C LEU A 54 8.21 -1.10 -4.96
N ALA A 55 7.97 0.08 -5.56
CA ALA A 55 8.43 0.39 -6.91
C ALA A 55 9.96 0.42 -7.03
N ALA A 56 10.68 0.84 -5.99
CA ALA A 56 12.13 0.95 -6.02
C ALA A 56 12.87 -0.35 -5.66
N LEU A 57 12.25 -1.24 -4.86
CA LEU A 57 12.95 -2.37 -4.24
C LEU A 57 12.46 -3.75 -4.71
N CYS A 58 11.24 -3.85 -5.25
CA CYS A 58 10.67 -5.10 -5.73
C CYS A 58 10.95 -5.33 -7.22
N ASP A 59 11.49 -6.50 -7.54
CA ASP A 59 11.78 -6.94 -8.91
C ASP A 59 10.66 -7.84 -9.45
N GLU A 60 9.93 -8.50 -8.55
CA GLU A 60 8.90 -9.48 -8.88
C GLU A 60 7.62 -9.24 -8.08
N PHE A 61 6.48 -9.43 -8.74
CA PHE A 61 5.17 -9.30 -8.11
C PHE A 61 4.34 -10.58 -8.32
N GLY A 62 3.90 -11.21 -7.24
CA GLY A 62 3.23 -12.50 -7.26
C GLY A 62 3.00 -13.12 -5.89
N PRO A 63 2.56 -14.39 -5.81
CA PRO A 63 2.38 -15.08 -4.54
C PRO A 63 3.72 -15.22 -3.80
N MET A 64 3.65 -15.29 -2.46
CA MET A 64 4.84 -15.48 -1.63
C MET A 64 5.55 -16.79 -1.98
N PRO A 65 6.84 -16.75 -2.36
CA PRO A 65 7.60 -17.95 -2.67
C PRO A 65 7.91 -18.76 -1.40
N ALA A 66 8.36 -20.01 -1.57
CA ALA A 66 8.86 -20.80 -0.45
C ALA A 66 10.11 -20.14 0.16
N MET A 67 10.03 -19.73 1.43
CA MET A 67 11.10 -19.01 2.12
C MET A 67 11.04 -19.21 3.64
N ARG A 68 12.12 -18.84 4.35
CA ARG A 68 12.15 -18.78 5.82
C ARG A 68 12.19 -17.32 6.25
N VAL A 69 11.28 -16.92 7.14
CA VAL A 69 11.25 -15.58 7.74
C VAL A 69 12.40 -15.45 8.74
N SER A 70 13.24 -14.44 8.58
CA SER A 70 14.39 -14.16 9.46
C SER A 70 14.13 -13.05 10.48
N ALA A 71 13.27 -12.09 10.14
CA ALA A 71 12.88 -10.96 10.99
C ALA A 71 11.47 -10.48 10.61
N VAL A 72 10.80 -9.82 11.56
CA VAL A 72 9.48 -9.18 11.37
C VAL A 72 9.54 -7.79 12.00
N GLY A 73 8.99 -6.79 11.30
CA GLY A 73 8.77 -5.46 11.83
C GLY A 73 7.29 -5.09 11.73
N CYS A 74 6.75 -4.45 12.75
CA CYS A 74 5.37 -3.95 12.80
C CYS A 74 5.39 -2.45 13.16
N GLY A 75 4.44 -1.67 12.66
CA GLY A 75 4.43 -0.24 12.85
C GLY A 75 3.02 0.31 12.84
N ALA A 76 2.57 0.84 13.98
CA ALA A 76 1.22 1.38 14.08
C ALA A 76 1.14 2.83 13.57
N GLY A 77 0.17 3.08 12.69
CA GLY A 77 -0.19 4.44 12.29
C GLY A 77 -1.05 5.13 13.35
N THR A 78 -1.40 6.40 13.13
CA THR A 78 -2.28 7.17 14.03
C THR A 78 -3.78 6.98 13.73
N ARG A 79 -4.14 6.09 12.79
CA ARG A 79 -5.52 5.84 12.39
C ARG A 79 -6.14 4.77 13.30
N ASP A 80 -7.17 5.12 14.04
CA ASP A 80 -7.89 4.23 14.95
C ASP A 80 -9.35 4.01 14.54
N GLY A 81 -9.99 2.96 15.08
CA GLY A 81 -11.43 2.74 14.98
C GLY A 81 -11.95 2.13 13.66
N GLY A 82 -11.04 1.68 12.78
CA GLY A 82 -11.40 0.94 11.56
C GLY A 82 -11.66 -0.55 11.81
N PRO A 83 -12.25 -1.27 10.85
CA PRO A 83 -12.49 -2.72 10.94
C PRO A 83 -11.23 -3.56 10.84
N LEU A 84 -10.08 -2.93 10.55
CA LEU A 84 -8.78 -3.58 10.39
C LEU A 84 -7.82 -3.10 11.47
N PRO A 85 -6.89 -3.95 11.93
CA PRO A 85 -5.80 -3.53 12.80
C PRO A 85 -5.03 -2.36 12.17
N ASN A 86 -4.56 -1.44 13.00
CA ASN A 86 -3.74 -0.31 12.59
C ASN A 86 -2.23 -0.58 12.77
N LEU A 87 -1.85 -1.86 12.91
CA LEU A 87 -0.48 -2.38 13.12
C LEU A 87 0.29 -2.65 11.84
#